data_AF-A0A968EWR4-F1
#
_entry.id   AF-A0A968EWR4-F1
#
_cell.length_a   1.000
_cell.length_b   1.000
_cell.length_c   1.000
_cell.angle_alpha   90.00
_cell.angle_beta   90.00
_cell.angle_gamma   90.00
#
_symmetry.space_group_name_H-M   'P 1'
#
loop_
_entity.id
_entity.type
_entity.pdbx_description
1 polymer ?
#
loop_
_entity_poly.entity_id
_entity_poly.type
_entity_poly.pdbx_seq_one_letter_code
_entity_poly.pdbx_strand_id
1 'polypeptide(L)' 'DGSWARSDDIEALIVPADLAAALDADPEAKAGYEALSDSTKKQYLWWIASAKRPATRAGRIAETIRGLS' A
#
# COMPACT_ATOMS: atom_id res chain seq x y z
N ASP A 1 17.09 7.88 -11.57
CA ASP A 1 15.66 7.57 -11.76
C ASP A 1 15.21 6.72 -10.57
N GLY A 2 14.25 7.19 -9.77
CA GLY A 2 13.86 6.60 -8.47
C GLY A 2 13.20 5.22 -8.50
N SER A 3 13.49 4.41 -9.51
CA SER A 3 13.05 3.02 -9.68
C SER A 3 13.67 2.09 -8.64
N TRP A 4 14.94 2.31 -8.28
CA TRP A 4 15.68 1.53 -7.27
C TRP A 4 15.17 1.77 -5.85
N ALA A 5 14.98 3.04 -5.46
CA ALA A 5 14.44 3.39 -4.13
C ALA A 5 13.07 2.75 -3.87
N ARG A 6 12.22 2.67 -4.90
CA ARG A 6 10.91 2.04 -4.80
C ARG A 6 10.98 0.52 -4.58
N SER A 7 11.97 -0.16 -5.13
CA SER A 7 12.12 -1.61 -4.93
C SER A 7 12.59 -1.91 -3.52
N ASP A 8 13.57 -1.16 -3.03
CA ASP A 8 14.10 -1.32 -1.67
C ASP A 8 13.02 -1.04 -0.61
N ASP A 9 12.22 0.00 -0.80
CA ASP A 9 11.09 0.34 0.09
C ASP A 9 10.06 -0.79 0.14
N ILE A 10 9.73 -1.40 -1.01
CA ILE A 10 8.77 -2.52 -1.07
C ILE A 10 9.36 -3.75 -0.37
N GLU A 11 10.63 -4.07 -0.62
CA GLU A 11 11.29 -5.21 0.03
C GLU A 11 11.39 -5.05 1.55
N ALA A 12 11.61 -3.82 2.02
CA ALA A 12 11.63 -3.44 3.43
C ALA A 12 10.22 -3.24 4.03
N LEU A 13 9.15 -3.48 3.26
CA LEU A 13 7.74 -3.29 3.68
C LEU A 13 7.44 -1.87 4.19
N ILE A 14 8.12 -0.87 3.63
CA ILE A 14 7.88 0.54 3.95
C ILE A 14 6.52 0.94 3.38
N VAL A 15 5.58 1.21 4.29
CA VAL A 15 4.23 1.68 3.96
C VAL A 15 4.31 3.17 3.59
N PRO A 16 3.90 3.57 2.37
CA PRO A 16 3.92 4.98 1.99
C PRO A 16 2.87 5.78 2.78
N ALA A 17 3.18 7.05 3.04
CA ALA A 17 2.41 7.90 3.96
C ALA A 17 0.92 8.01 3.63
N ASP A 18 0.55 7.97 2.34
CA ASP A 18 -0.84 8.04 1.91
C ASP A 18 -1.62 6.73 2.12
N LEU A 19 -0.97 5.57 1.99
CA LEU A 19 -1.55 4.29 2.40
C LEU A 19 -1.64 4.21 3.92
N ALA A 20 -0.60 4.64 4.65
CA ALA A 20 -0.60 4.65 6.11
C ALA A 20 -1.75 5.51 6.66
N ALA A 21 -1.95 6.72 6.14
CA ALA A 21 -3.05 7.59 6.54
C ALA A 21 -4.43 6.97 6.26
N ALA A 22 -4.56 6.22 5.16
CA ALA A 22 -5.81 5.53 4.83
C ALA A 22 -6.09 4.35 5.75
N LEU A 23 -5.06 3.58 6.12
CA LEU A 23 -5.17 2.49 7.11
C LEU A 23 -5.46 3.04 8.51
N ASP A 24 -4.84 4.15 8.91
CA ASP A 24 -5.11 4.76 10.22
C ASP A 24 -6.54 5.32 10.34
N ALA A 25 -7.19 5.62 9.21
CA ALA A 25 -8.59 6.04 9.17
C ALA A 25 -9.60 4.88 9.26
N ASP A 26 -9.14 3.63 9.08
CA ASP A 26 -9.96 2.42 9.11
C ASP A 26 -9.26 1.31 9.92
N PRO A 27 -9.58 1.17 11.22
CA PRO A 27 -8.94 0.18 12.09
C PRO A 27 -9.15 -1.28 11.65
N GLU A 28 -10.25 -1.59 10.96
CA GLU A 28 -10.52 -2.95 10.45
C GLU A 28 -9.58 -3.26 9.29
N ALA A 29 -9.50 -2.35 8.32
CA ALA A 29 -8.56 -2.46 7.21
C ALA A 29 -7.10 -2.50 7.68
N LYS A 30 -6.76 -1.74 8.74
CA LYS A 30 -5.43 -1.78 9.35
C LYS A 30 -5.11 -3.15 9.92
N ALA A 31 -6.01 -3.72 10.72
CA ALA A 31 -5.84 -5.07 11.25
C ALA A 31 -5.75 -6.12 10.12
N GLY A 32 -6.59 -5.98 9.09
CA GLY A 32 -6.56 -6.82 7.89
C GLY A 32 -5.20 -6.75 7.18
N TYR A 33 -4.67 -5.54 6.97
CA TYR A 33 -3.35 -5.33 6.37
C TYR A 33 -2.23 -5.95 7.21
N GLU A 34 -2.25 -5.74 8.53
CA GLU A 34 -1.25 -6.26 9.46
C GLU A 34 -1.21 -7.79 9.48
N ALA A 35 -2.37 -8.45 9.33
CA ALA A 35 -2.52 -9.90 9.26
C ALA A 35 -2.04 -10.53 7.94
N LEU A 36 -1.82 -9.73 6.88
CA LEU A 36 -1.32 -10.23 5.60
C LEU A 36 0.11 -10.79 5.71
N SER A 37 0.39 -11.80 4.89
CA SER A 37 1.77 -12.26 4.67
C SER A 37 2.63 -11.16 4.04
N ASP A 38 3.93 -11.19 4.29
CA ASP A 38 4.88 -10.23 3.71
C ASP A 38 4.80 -10.18 2.18
N SER A 39 4.66 -11.35 1.53
CA SER A 39 4.50 -11.43 0.08
C SER A 39 3.26 -10.68 -0.41
N THR A 40 2.14 -10.79 0.31
CA THR A 40 0.90 -10.08 -0.03
C THR A 40 1.02 -8.58 0.24
N LYS A 41 1.67 -8.18 1.34
CA LYS A 41 1.98 -6.77 1.62
C LYS A 41 2.82 -6.16 0.49
N LYS A 42 3.87 -6.85 0.06
CA LYS A 42 4.73 -6.45 -1.07
C LYS A 42 3.94 -6.29 -2.37
N GLN A 43 3.01 -7.21 -2.66
CA GLN A 43 2.14 -7.09 -3.84
C GLN A 43 1.29 -5.83 -3.81
N TYR A 44 0.66 -5.50 -2.67
CA TYR A 44 -0.10 -4.24 -2.54
C TYR A 44 0.80 -3.02 -2.66
N LEU A 45 1.95 -3.00 -1.98
CA LEU A 45 2.90 -1.89 -2.05
C LEU A 45 3.38 -1.68 -3.48
N TRP A 46 3.72 -2.74 -4.21
CA TRP A 46 4.09 -2.68 -5.63
C TRP A 46 2.94 -2.19 -6.53
N TRP A 47 1.72 -2.67 -6.29
CA TRP A 47 0.56 -2.26 -7.07
C TRP A 47 0.23 -0.78 -6.86
N ILE A 48 0.20 -0.31 -5.61
CA ILE A 48 -0.01 1.11 -5.28
C ILE A 48 1.15 1.95 -5.81
N ALA A 49 2.37 1.44 -5.72
CA ALA A 49 3.55 2.06 -6.26
C ALA A 49 3.44 2.27 -7.79
N SER A 50 3.16 1.23 -8.56
CA SER A 50 3.16 1.28 -10.04
C SER A 50 2.20 2.33 -10.64
N ALA A 51 1.25 2.87 -9.88
CA ALA A 51 0.40 3.97 -10.30
C ALA A 51 1.17 5.31 -10.45
N LYS A 52 1.42 5.73 -11.69
CA LYS A 52 2.10 7.00 -12.02
C LYS A 52 1.22 8.24 -11.85
N ARG A 53 -0.11 8.09 -11.96
CA ARG A 53 -1.06 9.20 -11.86
C ARG A 53 -1.60 9.28 -10.42
N PRO A 54 -1.65 10.48 -9.79
CA PRO A 54 -2.17 10.64 -8.43
C PRO A 54 -3.59 10.08 -8.25
N ALA A 55 -4.48 10.33 -9.22
CA ALA A 55 -5.86 9.82 -9.17
C ALA A 55 -5.93 8.28 -9.19
N THR A 56 -5.10 7.62 -9.99
CA THR A 56 -5.02 6.14 -10.03
C THR A 56 -4.47 5.60 -8.71
N ARG A 57 -3.46 6.26 -8.14
CA ARG A 57 -2.89 5.87 -6.85
C ARG A 57 -3.91 5.95 -5.72
N ALA A 58 -4.67 7.06 -5.65
CA ALA A 58 -5.75 7.22 -4.69
C ALA A 58 -6.85 6.15 -4.87
N GLY A 59 -7.22 5.83 -6.12
CA GLY A 59 -8.18 4.77 -6.41
C GLY A 59 -7.72 3.38 -5.93
N ARG A 60 -6.44 3.05 -6.12
CA ARG A 60 -5.86 1.78 -5.65
C ARG A 60 -5.79 1.70 -4.13
N ILE A 61 -5.42 2.79 -3.46
CA ILE A 61 -5.44 2.86 -1.99
C ILE A 61 -6.86 2.61 -1.49
N ALA A 62 -7.86 3.30 -2.03
CA ALA A 62 -9.25 3.11 -1.64
C ALA A 62 -9.75 1.68 -1.91
N GLU A 63 -9.30 1.05 -2.98
CA GLU A 63 -9.61 -0.36 -3.27
C GLU A 63 -8.94 -1.32 -2.28
N THR A 64 -7.67 -1.08 -1.92
CA THR A 64 -6.98 -1.83 -0.88
C THR A 64 -7.69 -1.73 0.46
N ILE A 65 -8.09 -0.53 0.89
CA ILE A 65 -8.86 -0.37 2.15
C ILE A 65 -10.16 -1.18 2.10
N ARG A 66 -10.98 -1.02 1.05
CA ARG A 66 -12.25 -1.76 0.91
C ARG A 66 -12.11 -3.28 0.87
N GLY A 67 -10.96 -3.80 0.45
CA GLY A 67 -10.71 -5.25 0.41
C GLY A 67 -10.17 -5.82 1.72
N LEU A 68 -9.82 -4.96 2.68
CA LEU A 68 -9.23 -5.32 3.97
C LEU A 68 -10.13 -5.00 5.16
N SER A 69 -11.08 -4.07 5.01
CA SER A 69 -12.26 -3.95 5.87
C SER A 69 -13.17 -5.18 5.66
#